data_AF-A0A1I5PB60-F1
#
_entry.id   AF-A0A1I5PB60-F1
#
_cell.length_a   1.000
_cell.length_b   1.000
_cell.length_c   1.000
_cell.angle_alpha   90.00
_cell.angle_beta   90.00
_cell.angle_gamma   90.00
#
_symmetry.space_group_name_H-M   'P 1'
#
loop_
_entity.id
_entity.type
_entity.pdbx_description
1 polymer ?
#
loop_
_entity_poly.entity_id
_entity_poly.type
_entity_poly.pdbx_seq_one_letter_code
_entity_poly.pdbx_strand_id
1 'polypeptide(L)'
;MGKREALQKRIEQIADRVRHLRYILIVLMSGIIGVVFGISQETVKDNIIVNTLLILGTIGVIVLGFMIRKEERKRDLFIKQLEVVKD
;
A
#
# COMPACT_ATOMS: atom_id res chain seq x y z
N MET A 1 2.98 26.54 19.99
CA MET A 1 2.81 25.22 19.34
C MET A 1 3.84 25.11 18.24
N GLY A 2 4.90 24.36 18.52
CA GLY A 2 6.16 24.44 17.77
C GLY A 2 6.06 23.73 16.42
N LYS A 3 6.75 24.26 15.39
CA LYS A 3 6.86 23.65 14.06
C LYS A 3 7.20 22.14 14.11
N ARG A 4 7.89 21.71 15.17
CA ARG A 4 8.21 20.31 15.49
C ARG A 4 6.99 19.44 15.80
N GLU A 5 6.07 19.88 16.66
CA GLU A 5 4.85 19.13 17.00
C GLU A 5 3.98 18.94 15.76
N ALA A 6 3.91 19.97 14.90
CA ALA A 6 3.20 19.90 13.63
C ALA A 6 3.86 18.92 12.64
N LEU A 7 5.20 18.85 12.60
CA LEU A 7 5.94 17.89 11.77
C LEU A 7 5.81 16.45 12.29
N GLN A 8 5.91 16.24 13.61
CA GLN A 8 5.73 14.93 14.22
C GLN A 8 4.33 14.38 13.94
N LYS A 9 3.29 15.22 14.12
CA LYS A 9 1.91 14.83 13.81
C LYS A 9 1.71 14.46 12.34
N ARG A 10 2.41 15.13 11.40
CA ARG A 10 2.37 14.78 9.97
C ARG A 10 3.08 13.47 9.67
N ILE A 11 4.22 13.20 10.31
CA ILE A 11 4.96 11.94 10.15
C ILE A 11 4.11 10.77 10.64
N GLU A 12 3.46 10.91 11.79
CA GLU A 12 2.57 9.90 12.36
C GLU A 12 1.35 9.63 11.46
N GLN A 13 0.70 10.68 10.95
CA GLN A 13 -0.39 10.55 9.97
C GLN A 13 0.03 9.82 8.69
N ILE A 14 1.25 10.08 8.19
CA ILE A 14 1.78 9.37 7.01
C ILE A 14 2.09 7.91 7.34
N ALA A 15 2.66 7.64 8.52
CA ALA A 15 2.96 6.28 8.98
C ALA A 15 1.69 5.42 9.08
N ASP A 16 0.60 5.97 9.63
CA ASP A 16 -0.69 5.27 9.69
C ASP A 16 -1.28 5.02 8.31
N ARG A 17 -1.20 5.98 7.39
CA ARG A 17 -1.63 5.79 5.99
C ARG A 17 -0.84 4.70 5.30
N VAL A 18 0.49 4.70 5.44
CA VAL A 18 1.36 3.65 4.87
C VAL A 18 0.98 2.27 5.44
N ARG A 19 0.75 2.19 6.76
CA ARG A 19 0.33 0.94 7.40
C ARG A 19 -1.00 0.45 6.85
N HIS A 20 -1.98 1.33 6.72
CA HIS A 20 -3.28 1.00 6.14
C HIS A 20 -3.18 0.54 4.69
N LEU A 21 -2.40 1.24 3.85
CA LEU A 21 -2.15 0.84 2.46
C LEU A 21 -1.48 -0.53 2.35
N ARG A 22 -0.55 -0.86 3.26
CA ARG A 22 0.05 -2.20 3.34
C ARG A 22 -0.97 -3.27 3.71
N TYR A 23 -1.91 -2.99 4.62
CA TYR A 23 -3.00 -3.93 4.93
C TYR A 23 -3.88 -4.20 3.70
N ILE A 24 -4.26 -3.15 2.96
CA ILE A 24 -5.05 -3.31 1.73
C ILE A 24 -4.27 -4.15 0.70
N LEU A 25 -2.96 -3.92 0.56
CA LEU A 25 -2.10 -4.70 -0.32
C LEU A 25 -2.11 -6.19 0.05
N ILE A 26 -2.01 -6.52 1.34
CA ILE A 26 -2.02 -7.91 1.82
C ILE A 26 -3.36 -8.58 1.51
N VAL A 27 -4.48 -7.90 1.75
CA VAL A 27 -5.83 -8.41 1.46
C VAL A 27 -6.02 -8.66 -0.05
N LEU A 28 -5.53 -7.76 -0.90
CA LEU A 28 -5.59 -7.96 -2.35
C LEU A 28 -4.73 -9.15 -2.80
N MET A 29 -3.52 -9.26 -2.26
CA MET A 29 -2.62 -10.37 -2.59
C MET A 29 -3.21 -11.73 -2.16
N SER A 30 -3.83 -11.82 -0.98
CA SER A 30 -4.47 -13.06 -0.55
C SER A 30 -5.65 -13.44 -1.45
N GLY A 31 -6.44 -12.47 -1.91
CA GLY A 31 -7.51 -12.69 -2.89
C GLY A 31 -6.99 -13.22 -4.23
N ILE A 32 -5.95 -12.59 -4.78
CA ILE A 32 -5.32 -13.04 -6.04
C ILE A 32 -4.79 -14.46 -5.89
N ILE A 33 -4.04 -14.75 -4.81
CA ILE A 33 -3.51 -16.08 -4.54
C ILE A 33 -4.65 -17.09 -4.43
N GLY A 34 -5.72 -16.78 -3.70
CA GLY A 34 -6.89 -17.65 -3.55
C GLY A 34 -7.55 -17.99 -4.89
N VAL A 35 -7.71 -17.00 -5.79
CA VAL A 35 -8.26 -17.23 -7.13
C VAL A 35 -7.31 -18.11 -7.97
N VAL A 36 -6.00 -17.83 -7.94
CA VAL A 36 -4.99 -18.63 -8.66
C VAL A 36 -4.98 -20.09 -8.19
N PHE A 37 -5.01 -20.32 -6.88
CA PHE A 37 -5.12 -21.68 -6.31
C PHE A 37 -6.45 -22.33 -6.68
N GLY A 38 -7.56 -21.58 -6.67
CA GLY A 38 -8.87 -22.07 -7.06
C GLY A 38 -8.94 -22.54 -8.52
N ILE A 39 -8.30 -21.80 -9.42
CA ILE A 39 -8.13 -22.19 -10.84
C ILE A 39 -7.25 -23.45 -10.94
N SER A 40 -6.13 -23.49 -10.22
CA SER A 40 -5.21 -24.64 -10.23
C SER A 40 -5.84 -25.95 -9.74
N GLN A 41 -6.89 -25.88 -8.93
CA GLN A 41 -7.63 -27.04 -8.41
C GLN A 41 -8.92 -27.33 -9.19
N GLU A 42 -9.16 -26.64 -10.31
CA GLU A 42 -10.41 -26.70 -11.10
C GLU A 42 -11.70 -26.33 -10.33
N THR A 43 -11.58 -25.83 -9.10
CA THR A 43 -12.71 -25.36 -8.28
C THR A 43 -13.30 -24.05 -8.80
N VAL A 44 -12.50 -23.24 -9.50
CA VAL A 44 -12.91 -22.02 -10.17
C VAL A 44 -12.82 -22.27 -11.67
N LYS A 45 -13.96 -22.14 -12.38
CA LYS A 45 -13.96 -22.22 -13.83
C LYS A 45 -13.23 -21.03 -14.42
N ASP A 46 -12.20 -21.30 -15.21
CA ASP A 46 -11.53 -20.26 -15.98
C ASP A 46 -12.53 -19.63 -16.95
N ASN A 47 -12.70 -18.31 -16.82
CA ASN A 47 -13.59 -17.53 -17.65
C ASN A 47 -13.10 -16.08 -17.74
N ILE A 48 -13.64 -15.34 -18.70
CA ILE A 48 -13.24 -13.97 -19.00
C ILE A 48 -13.41 -13.03 -17.79
N ILE A 49 -14.38 -13.29 -16.92
CA ILE A 49 -14.66 -12.45 -15.75
C ILE A 49 -13.56 -12.66 -14.69
N VAL A 50 -13.22 -13.91 -14.40
CA VAL A 50 -12.15 -14.28 -13.45
C VAL A 50 -10.80 -13.73 -13.93
N ASN A 51 -10.51 -13.87 -15.23
CA ASN A 51 -9.26 -13.39 -15.81
C ASN A 51 -9.19 -11.85 -15.79
N THR A 52 -10.30 -11.16 -16.08
CA THR A 52 -10.40 -9.69 -15.96
C THR A 52 -10.19 -9.23 -14.51
N LEU A 53 -10.78 -9.92 -13.53
CA LEU A 53 -10.60 -9.64 -12.10
C LEU A 53 -9.15 -9.83 -11.64
N LEU A 54 -8.47 -10.88 -12.13
CA LEU A 54 -7.05 -11.09 -11.85
C LEU A 54 -6.16 -9.98 -12.41
N ILE A 55 -6.42 -9.53 -13.64
CA ILE A 55 -5.71 -8.41 -14.25
C ILE A 55 -5.93 -7.12 -13.44
N LEU A 56 -7.19 -6.79 -13.11
CA LEU A 56 -7.52 -5.61 -12.32
C LEU A 56 -6.91 -5.67 -10.91
N GLY A 57 -6.95 -6.84 -10.26
CA GLY A 57 -6.32 -7.07 -8.95
C GLY A 57 -4.81 -6.85 -9.01
N THR A 58 -4.15 -7.38 -10.05
CA THR A 58 -2.71 -7.22 -10.26
C THR A 58 -2.33 -5.76 -10.51
N ILE A 59 -3.10 -5.03 -11.33
CA ILE A 59 -2.91 -3.59 -11.54
C ILE A 59 -3.10 -2.83 -10.22
N GLY A 60 -4.11 -3.19 -9.43
CA GLY A 60 -4.35 -2.62 -8.10
C GLY A 60 -3.16 -2.77 -7.16
N VAL A 61 -2.54 -3.96 -7.13
CA VAL A 61 -1.31 -4.23 -6.35
C VAL A 61 -0.15 -3.35 -6.80
N ILE A 62 0.06 -3.21 -8.12
CA ILE A 62 1.12 -2.34 -8.67
C ILE A 62 0.90 -0.89 -8.25
N VAL A 63 -0.32 -0.37 -8.42
CA VAL A 63 -0.67 1.02 -8.07
C VAL A 63 -0.48 1.26 -6.57
N LEU A 64 -0.95 0.35 -5.70
CA LEU A 64 -0.77 0.45 -4.26
C LEU A 64 0.71 0.42 -3.87
N GLY A 65 1.52 -0.42 -4.53
CA GLY A 65 2.98 -0.45 -4.32
C GLY A 65 3.63 0.89 -4.63
N PHE A 66 3.23 1.55 -5.73
CA PHE A 66 3.70 2.90 -6.06
C PHE A 66 3.23 3.94 -5.03
N MET A 67 1.98 3.87 -4.58
CA MET A 67 1.45 4.80 -3.57
C MET A 67 2.18 4.67 -2.23
N ILE A 68 2.44 3.44 -1.77
CA ILE A 68 3.21 3.17 -0.54
C ILE A 68 4.61 3.78 -0.66
N ARG A 69 5.34 3.50 -1.74
CA ARG A 69 6.67 4.08 -1.97
C ARG A 69 6.65 5.61 -2.00
N LYS A 70 5.61 6.22 -2.59
CA LYS A 70 5.46 7.68 -2.64
C LYS A 70 5.25 8.26 -1.24
N GLU A 71 4.41 7.65 -0.41
CA GLU A 71 4.16 8.10 0.96
C GLU A 71 5.37 7.87 1.87
N GLU A 72 6.11 6.76 1.71
CA GLU A 72 7.38 6.53 2.42
C GLU A 72 8.42 7.60 2.11
N ARG A 73 8.61 7.95 0.83
CA ARG A 73 9.52 9.04 0.44
C ARG A 73 9.12 10.38 1.05
N LYS A 74 7.82 10.69 1.12
CA LYS A 74 7.35 11.91 1.80
C LYS A 74 7.70 11.87 3.29
N ARG A 75 7.45 10.74 3.96
CA ARG A 75 7.80 10.56 5.38
C ARG A 75 9.28 10.83 5.62
N ASP A 76 10.15 10.26 4.79
CA ASP A 76 11.60 10.40 4.94
C ASP A 76 12.07 11.85 4.71
N LEU A 77 11.44 12.59 3.78
CA LEU A 77 11.69 14.03 3.61
C LEU A 77 11.28 14.83 4.86
N PHE A 78 10.15 14.52 5.47
CA PHE A 78 9.71 15.17 6.71
C PHE A 78 10.61 14.83 7.90
N ILE A 79 11.11 13.59 8.00
CA ILE A 79 12.08 13.19 9.03
C ILE A 79 13.37 14.02 8.89
N LYS A 80 13.91 14.16 7.66
CA LYS A 80 15.08 15.01 7.41
C LYS A 80 14.84 16.46 7.79
N GLN A 81 13.66 17.02 7.50
CA GLN A 81 13.30 18.37 7.93
C GLN A 81 13.23 18.50 9.46
N LEU A 82 12.76 17.46 10.15
CA LEU A 82 12.71 17.44 11.62
C LEU A 82 14.13 17.44 12.23
N GLU A 83 15.08 16.71 11.62
CA GLU A 83 16.49 16.69 12.02
C GLU A 83 17.14 18.07 11.83
N VAL A 84 16.90 18.75 10.71
CA VAL A 84 17.42 20.12 10.49
C VAL A 84 16.83 21.14 11.47
N VAL A 85 15.60 20.94 11.96
CA VAL A 85 14.98 21.80 12.99
C VAL A 85 15.42 21.39 14.41
N LYS A 86 16.35 20.44 14.55
CA LYS A 86 16.92 20.02 15.83
C LYS A 86 18.26 20.60 16.18
N ASP A 87 18.99 21.05 15.17
CA ASP A 87 20.17 21.87 15.32
C ASP A 87 19.82 23.36 15.23
#